data_AF-A0A938H376-F1
#
_entry.id   AF-A0A938H376-F1
#
_cell.length_a   1.000
_cell.length_b   1.000
_cell.length_c   1.000
_cell.angle_alpha   90.00
_cell.angle_beta   90.00
_cell.angle_gamma   90.00
#
_symmetry.space_group_name_H-M   'P 1'
#
loop_
_entity.id
_entity.type
_entity.pdbx_description
1 polymer ?
#
loop_
_entity_poly.entity_id
_entity_poly.type
_entity_poly.pdbx_seq_one_letter_code
_entity_poly.pdbx_strand_id
1 'polypeptide(L)'
;MQTAERSTAIREVIEAPVVRSRILEYLGCERLEDATCDFIGRLDPVNPSRFERHPAARLQALLDEGCELARSFGDRDSMLVHLDIEYVNLDDPAAAYANPQRAFALQEPLVAAIESRLLMLGIGYLHLVTGQGHHFIWRIGKRMPVAESIASLGICNTAELEHPPDPLFAHLGLLMEHLSHLIKMDAARLCSVPVEITARHVGPGGSGAREMLSIDLSEYGDPLESRMIRIPYTIYRKPWDLGVDRPEVAGIAGPQFFHAAAA
;
A
#
# COMPACT_ATOMS: atom_id res chain seq x y z
N MET A 1 -16.22 13.14 -25.85
CA MET A 1 -15.50 14.42 -25.65
C MET A 1 -14.90 14.48 -24.24
N GLN A 2 -15.70 14.30 -23.17
CA GLN A 2 -15.24 14.29 -21.77
C GLN A 2 -14.17 13.23 -21.40
N THR A 3 -14.18 12.05 -22.02
CA THR A 3 -13.18 10.99 -21.76
C THR A 3 -11.80 11.34 -22.31
N ALA A 4 -11.73 12.04 -23.45
CA ALA A 4 -10.46 12.45 -24.05
C ALA A 4 -9.83 13.61 -23.25
N GLU A 5 -10.61 14.61 -22.85
CA GLU A 5 -10.15 15.73 -22.02
C GLU A 5 -9.67 15.27 -20.63
N ARG A 6 -10.33 14.28 -20.02
CA ARG A 6 -9.90 13.69 -18.74
C ARG A 6 -8.61 12.87 -18.85
N SER A 7 -8.43 12.14 -19.94
CA SER A 7 -7.18 11.44 -20.22
C SER A 7 -6.01 12.42 -20.34
N THR A 8 -6.25 13.58 -20.96
CA THR A 8 -5.27 14.68 -21.03
C THR A 8 -4.93 15.23 -19.65
N ALA A 9 -5.92 15.50 -18.79
CA ALA A 9 -5.66 16.05 -17.44
C ALA A 9 -4.86 15.11 -16.52
N ILE A 10 -5.15 13.80 -16.54
CA ILE A 10 -4.38 12.80 -15.77
C ILE A 10 -2.93 12.73 -16.27
N ARG A 11 -2.74 12.75 -17.60
CA ARG A 11 -1.42 12.75 -18.20
C ARG A 11 -0.62 14.00 -17.83
N GLU A 12 -1.24 15.17 -17.82
CA GLU A 12 -0.60 16.43 -17.39
C GLU A 12 -0.10 16.35 -15.94
N VAL A 13 -0.90 15.77 -15.03
CA VAL A 13 -0.50 15.58 -13.63
C VAL A 13 0.69 14.62 -13.53
N ILE A 14 0.63 13.47 -14.21
CA ILE A 14 1.70 12.47 -14.16
C ILE A 14 3.00 13.02 -14.76
N GLU A 15 2.92 13.80 -15.83
CA GLU A 15 4.09 14.40 -16.50
C GLU A 15 4.66 15.63 -15.77
N ALA A 16 3.98 16.14 -14.73
CA ALA A 16 4.49 17.24 -13.93
C ALA A 16 5.85 16.86 -13.31
N PRO A 17 6.90 17.69 -13.43
CA PRO A 17 8.26 17.33 -12.97
C PRO A 17 8.33 16.90 -11.50
N VAL A 18 7.53 17.53 -10.64
CA VAL A 18 7.45 17.20 -9.21
C VAL A 18 6.85 15.81 -8.98
N VAL A 19 5.82 15.44 -9.74
CA VAL A 19 5.18 14.12 -9.65
C VAL A 19 6.15 13.05 -10.18
N ARG A 20 6.80 13.32 -11.30
CA ARG A 20 7.81 12.43 -11.88
C ARG A 20 8.96 12.16 -10.92
N SER A 21 9.46 13.20 -10.27
CA SER A 21 10.52 13.07 -9.27
C SER A 21 10.08 12.16 -8.13
N ARG A 22 8.84 12.29 -7.63
CA ARG A 22 8.31 11.40 -6.59
C ARG A 22 8.12 9.96 -7.06
N ILE A 23 7.68 9.75 -8.30
CA ILE A 23 7.59 8.41 -8.89
C ILE A 23 8.97 7.76 -8.93
N LEU A 24 10.00 8.46 -9.40
CA LEU A 24 11.37 7.95 -9.46
C LEU A 24 11.93 7.66 -8.05
N GLU A 25 11.75 8.59 -7.11
CA GLU A 25 12.14 8.40 -5.71
C GLU A 25 11.53 7.12 -5.14
N TYR A 26 10.25 6.88 -5.44
CA TYR A 26 9.55 5.67 -5.02
C TYR A 26 10.06 4.40 -5.71
N LEU A 27 10.66 4.49 -6.90
CA LEU A 27 11.39 3.40 -7.56
C LEU A 27 12.83 3.22 -7.03
N GLY A 28 13.24 4.07 -6.08
CA GLY A 28 14.54 4.06 -5.43
C GLY A 28 15.63 4.79 -6.20
N CYS A 29 15.28 5.72 -7.10
CA CYS A 29 16.26 6.45 -7.91
C CYS A 29 15.90 7.92 -8.15
N GLU A 30 16.91 8.70 -8.56
CA GLU A 30 16.69 10.05 -9.12
C GLU A 30 16.58 10.02 -10.64
N ARG A 31 17.22 9.03 -11.27
CA ARG A 31 17.21 8.77 -12.70
C ARG A 31 16.78 7.34 -12.95
N LEU A 32 15.96 7.13 -13.97
CA LEU A 32 15.35 5.81 -14.23
C LEU A 32 16.38 4.69 -14.49
N GLU A 33 17.54 5.02 -15.07
CA GLU A 33 18.65 4.08 -15.30
C GLU A 33 19.24 3.52 -14.00
N ASP A 34 19.09 4.25 -12.89
CA ASP A 34 19.60 3.89 -11.57
C ASP A 34 18.54 3.21 -10.69
N ALA A 35 17.36 2.87 -11.25
CA ALA A 35 16.28 2.25 -10.51
C ALA A 35 16.76 0.98 -9.77
N THR A 36 16.41 0.93 -8.48
CA THR A 36 16.84 -0.15 -7.58
C THR A 36 15.74 -1.17 -7.35
N CYS A 37 14.46 -0.85 -7.63
CA CYS A 37 13.39 -1.84 -7.63
C CYS A 37 13.68 -2.99 -8.61
N ASP A 38 13.38 -4.22 -8.21
CA ASP A 38 13.57 -5.40 -9.06
C ASP A 38 12.68 -5.39 -10.31
N PHE A 39 11.43 -4.93 -10.18
CA PHE A 39 10.50 -4.82 -11.32
C PHE A 39 9.38 -3.78 -11.10
N ILE A 40 8.75 -3.39 -12.21
CA ILE A 40 7.45 -2.71 -12.27
C ILE A 40 6.38 -3.73 -12.65
N GLY A 41 5.29 -3.79 -11.90
CA GLY A 41 4.14 -4.65 -12.15
C GLY A 41 2.96 -3.87 -12.74
N ARG A 42 2.19 -4.51 -13.62
CA ARG A 42 0.87 -4.02 -14.04
C ARG A 42 -0.20 -4.57 -13.10
N LEU A 43 -1.07 -3.70 -12.60
CA LEU A 43 -2.21 -4.06 -11.75
C LEU A 43 -3.54 -4.13 -12.50
N ASP A 44 -3.54 -3.85 -13.80
CA ASP A 44 -4.69 -3.98 -14.69
C ASP A 44 -4.59 -5.16 -15.69
N PRO A 45 -4.05 -6.34 -15.31
CA PRO A 45 -3.86 -7.41 -16.28
C PRO A 45 -5.19 -7.98 -16.77
N VAL A 46 -5.25 -8.31 -18.06
CA VAL A 46 -6.38 -9.03 -18.68
C VAL A 46 -6.64 -10.36 -17.97
N ASN A 47 -5.60 -10.95 -17.37
CA ASN A 47 -5.69 -12.13 -16.52
C ASN A 47 -5.12 -11.83 -15.12
N PRO A 48 -5.96 -11.66 -14.09
CA PRO A 48 -5.54 -11.41 -12.71
C PRO A 48 -4.64 -12.49 -12.11
N SER A 49 -4.64 -13.70 -12.65
CA SER A 49 -3.75 -14.79 -12.23
C SER A 49 -2.33 -14.69 -12.80
N ARG A 50 -2.06 -13.73 -13.70
CA ARG A 50 -0.74 -13.53 -14.29
C ARG A 50 -0.11 -12.23 -13.80
N PHE A 51 1.03 -12.40 -13.13
CA PHE A 51 1.88 -11.30 -12.70
C PHE A 51 2.77 -10.82 -13.86
N GLU A 52 2.37 -9.75 -14.52
CA GLU A 52 3.17 -9.11 -15.58
C GLU A 52 4.23 -8.20 -14.96
N ARG A 53 5.50 -8.60 -15.09
CA ARG A 53 6.67 -7.88 -14.57
C ARG A 53 7.44 -7.25 -15.73
N HIS A 54 7.86 -6.01 -15.54
CA HIS A 54 8.62 -5.23 -16.51
C HIS A 54 9.87 -4.63 -15.86
N PRO A 55 10.97 -4.45 -16.61
CA PRO A 55 12.10 -3.68 -16.13
C PRO A 55 11.71 -2.21 -15.93
N ALA A 56 12.39 -1.51 -15.02
CA ALA A 56 12.12 -0.10 -14.72
C ALA A 56 12.16 0.81 -15.97
N ALA A 57 13.04 0.50 -16.94
CA ALA A 57 13.14 1.22 -18.21
C ALA A 57 11.83 1.28 -19.03
N ARG A 58 10.85 0.40 -18.75
CA ARG A 58 9.52 0.41 -19.38
C ARG A 58 8.55 1.41 -18.76
N LEU A 59 8.92 2.11 -17.67
CA LEU A 59 8.04 3.03 -16.94
C LEU A 59 7.28 3.98 -17.87
N GLN A 60 7.97 4.64 -18.81
CA GLN A 60 7.33 5.60 -19.69
C GLN A 60 6.25 4.98 -20.56
N ALA A 61 6.59 3.87 -21.24
CA ALA A 61 5.66 3.18 -22.11
C ALA A 61 4.41 2.73 -21.33
N LEU A 62 4.59 2.25 -20.11
CA LEU A 62 3.49 1.79 -19.26
C LEU A 62 2.58 2.94 -18.79
N LEU A 63 3.16 4.10 -18.47
CA LEU A 63 2.40 5.31 -18.14
C LEU A 63 1.63 5.84 -19.36
N ASP A 64 2.25 5.82 -20.54
CA ASP A 64 1.60 6.22 -21.80
C ASP A 64 0.44 5.28 -22.20
N GLU A 65 0.56 3.99 -21.86
CA GLU A 65 -0.53 3.00 -21.98
C GLU A 65 -1.65 3.22 -20.94
N GLY A 66 -1.46 4.12 -19.98
CA GLY A 66 -2.42 4.43 -18.91
C GLY A 66 -2.57 3.30 -17.89
N CYS A 67 -1.56 2.44 -17.74
CA CYS A 67 -1.61 1.30 -16.83
C CYS A 67 -1.69 1.74 -15.37
N GLU A 68 -2.33 0.93 -14.54
CA GLU A 68 -2.16 1.01 -13.10
C GLU A 68 -0.89 0.24 -12.70
N LEU A 69 0.00 0.90 -11.95
CA LEU A 69 1.36 0.41 -11.75
C LEU A 69 1.68 0.13 -10.29
N ALA A 70 2.50 -0.89 -10.10
CA ALA A 70 3.14 -1.24 -8.85
C ALA A 70 4.65 -1.43 -9.05
N ARG A 71 5.42 -1.39 -7.97
CA ARG A 71 6.82 -1.79 -7.93
C ARG A 71 7.02 -2.96 -7.00
N SER A 72 8.08 -3.72 -7.20
CA SER A 72 8.48 -4.78 -6.27
C SER A 72 8.77 -4.27 -4.86
N PHE A 73 8.51 -5.11 -3.86
CA PHE A 73 9.01 -4.92 -2.49
C PHE A 73 10.54 -5.05 -2.46
N GLY A 74 11.01 -6.04 -3.22
CA GLY A 74 12.42 -6.27 -3.47
C GLY A 74 13.06 -5.08 -4.16
N ASP A 75 14.24 -4.76 -3.66
CA ASP A 75 15.09 -3.69 -4.12
C ASP A 75 16.55 -4.18 -4.05
N ARG A 76 17.40 -3.71 -4.96
CA ARG A 76 18.79 -4.16 -5.07
C ARG A 76 19.55 -3.99 -3.75
N ASP A 77 19.35 -2.85 -3.08
CA ASP A 77 20.12 -2.46 -1.90
C ASP A 77 19.29 -2.49 -0.60
N SER A 78 17.97 -2.66 -0.72
CA SER A 78 17.06 -2.60 0.41
C SER A 78 15.89 -3.58 0.30
N MET A 79 15.07 -3.63 1.34
CA MET A 79 13.76 -4.25 1.34
C MET A 79 12.75 -3.17 1.70
N LEU A 80 11.69 -3.02 0.90
CA LEU A 80 10.55 -2.22 1.32
C LEU A 80 9.75 -3.01 2.35
N VAL A 81 9.36 -2.30 3.41
CA VAL A 81 8.41 -2.77 4.40
C VAL A 81 7.15 -1.96 4.23
N HIS A 82 6.01 -2.64 4.25
CA HIS A 82 4.72 -2.06 3.97
C HIS A 82 3.74 -2.52 5.05
N LEU A 83 2.98 -1.56 5.55
CA LEU A 83 1.88 -1.80 6.47
C LEU A 83 0.66 -1.14 5.84
N ASP A 84 -0.20 -1.98 5.27
CA ASP A 84 -1.45 -1.57 4.66
C ASP A 84 -2.59 -1.66 5.68
N ILE A 85 -3.37 -0.59 5.77
CA ILE A 85 -4.64 -0.62 6.49
C ILE A 85 -5.76 -0.14 5.58
N GLU A 86 -6.92 -0.78 5.71
CA GLU A 86 -8.10 -0.42 4.93
C GLU A 86 -9.38 -0.57 5.74
N TYR A 87 -10.34 0.32 5.48
CA TYR A 87 -11.72 0.09 5.89
C TYR A 87 -12.36 -0.93 4.94
N VAL A 88 -12.96 -1.97 5.52
CA VAL A 88 -13.64 -3.04 4.78
C VAL A 88 -15.05 -3.18 5.27
N ASN A 89 -16.00 -3.27 4.33
CA ASN A 89 -17.36 -3.66 4.59
C ASN A 89 -17.71 -4.87 3.72
N LEU A 90 -18.00 -6.00 4.36
CA LEU A 90 -18.27 -7.28 3.70
C LEU A 90 -19.69 -7.36 3.10
N ASP A 91 -20.58 -6.45 3.48
CA ASP A 91 -21.95 -6.34 2.95
C ASP A 91 -22.02 -5.36 1.77
N ASP A 92 -21.16 -4.33 1.77
CA ASP A 92 -21.05 -3.31 0.73
C ASP A 92 -19.57 -2.89 0.51
N PRO A 93 -18.85 -3.59 -0.41
CA PRO A 93 -17.46 -3.26 -0.72
C PRO A 93 -17.24 -1.83 -1.26
N ALA A 94 -18.29 -1.19 -1.79
CA ALA A 94 -18.23 0.17 -2.32
C ALA A 94 -18.39 1.25 -1.22
N ALA A 95 -18.74 0.87 0.00
CA ALA A 95 -19.04 1.80 1.10
C ALA A 95 -17.91 2.80 1.37
N ALA A 96 -16.65 2.39 1.21
CA ALA A 96 -15.47 3.26 1.38
C ALA A 96 -15.47 4.44 0.39
N TYR A 97 -15.99 4.23 -0.82
CA TYR A 97 -16.04 5.22 -1.89
C TYR A 97 -17.33 6.04 -1.86
N ALA A 98 -18.42 5.45 -1.37
CA ALA A 98 -19.69 6.13 -1.21
C ALA A 98 -19.66 7.16 -0.06
N ASN A 99 -18.91 6.88 1.02
CA ASN A 99 -18.74 7.79 2.15
C ASN A 99 -17.29 7.78 2.66
N PRO A 100 -16.34 8.37 1.89
CA PRO A 100 -14.93 8.35 2.24
C PRO A 100 -14.65 9.10 3.54
N GLN A 101 -15.38 10.18 3.84
CA GLN A 101 -15.21 10.92 5.09
C GLN A 101 -15.45 10.02 6.31
N ARG A 102 -16.53 9.22 6.30
CA ARG A 102 -16.77 8.24 7.37
C ARG A 102 -15.69 7.16 7.38
N ALA A 103 -15.36 6.58 6.23
CA ALA A 103 -14.39 5.49 6.14
C ALA A 103 -13.01 5.89 6.69
N PHE A 104 -12.55 7.12 6.40
CA PHE A 104 -11.29 7.65 6.93
C PHE A 104 -11.40 8.07 8.40
N ALA A 105 -12.51 8.68 8.84
CA ALA A 105 -12.72 9.00 10.24
C ALA A 105 -12.69 7.76 11.15
N LEU A 106 -13.23 6.63 10.67
CA LEU A 106 -13.15 5.34 11.38
C LEU A 106 -11.71 4.85 11.55
N GLN A 107 -10.80 5.20 10.64
CA GLN A 107 -9.41 4.76 10.64
C GLN A 107 -8.49 5.61 11.53
N GLU A 108 -8.90 6.83 11.89
CA GLU A 108 -8.06 7.76 12.66
C GLU A 108 -7.46 7.15 13.94
N PRO A 109 -8.20 6.40 14.79
CA PRO A 109 -7.62 5.81 15.99
C PRO A 109 -6.58 4.72 15.68
N LEU A 110 -6.77 3.97 14.59
CA LEU A 110 -5.82 2.96 14.14
C LEU A 110 -4.55 3.62 13.58
N VAL A 111 -4.71 4.66 12.76
CA VAL A 111 -3.59 5.48 12.26
C VAL A 111 -2.76 6.01 13.43
N ALA A 112 -3.38 6.66 14.41
CA ALA A 112 -2.68 7.20 15.58
C ALA A 112 -1.93 6.11 16.38
N ALA A 113 -2.51 4.92 16.53
CA ALA A 113 -1.86 3.79 17.19
C ALA A 113 -0.62 3.30 16.41
N ILE A 114 -0.72 3.23 15.08
CA ILE A 114 0.40 2.88 14.20
C ILE A 114 1.52 3.92 14.31
N GLU A 115 1.20 5.20 14.15
CA GLU A 115 2.19 6.28 14.20
C GLU A 115 2.92 6.29 15.54
N SER A 116 2.19 6.18 16.65
CA SER A 116 2.76 6.09 18.00
C SER A 116 3.73 4.91 18.14
N ARG A 117 3.33 3.73 17.65
CA ARG A 117 4.16 2.52 17.72
C ARG A 117 5.42 2.64 16.87
N LEU A 118 5.30 3.09 15.62
CA LEU A 118 6.45 3.24 14.72
C LEU A 118 7.43 4.29 15.25
N LEU A 119 6.94 5.41 15.80
CA LEU A 119 7.77 6.42 16.44
C LEU A 119 8.49 5.89 17.68
N MET A 120 7.81 5.10 18.52
CA MET A 120 8.42 4.47 19.70
C MET A 120 9.56 3.51 19.32
N LEU A 121 9.44 2.84 18.17
CA LEU A 121 10.47 1.96 17.61
C LEU A 121 11.58 2.72 16.86
N GLY A 122 11.47 4.05 16.73
CA GLY A 122 12.42 4.87 15.97
C GLY A 122 12.34 4.66 14.46
N ILE A 123 11.20 4.18 13.94
CA ILE A 123 10.99 3.92 12.52
C ILE A 123 10.52 5.19 11.83
N GLY A 124 11.33 5.71 10.92
CA GLY A 124 10.90 6.73 9.97
C GLY A 124 10.14 6.09 8.81
N TYR A 125 8.90 6.52 8.58
CA TYR A 125 8.02 5.99 7.55
C TYR A 125 7.50 7.10 6.61
N LEU A 126 7.13 6.70 5.40
CA LEU A 126 6.32 7.45 4.47
C LEU A 126 4.87 7.01 4.64
N HIS A 127 3.99 7.96 4.99
CA HIS A 127 2.55 7.72 5.10
C HIS A 127 1.84 8.19 3.83
N LEU A 128 1.06 7.29 3.23
CA LEU A 128 0.28 7.57 2.03
C LEU A 128 -1.18 7.21 2.26
N VAL A 129 -2.06 8.02 1.68
CA VAL A 129 -3.50 7.75 1.65
C VAL A 129 -3.85 7.08 0.32
N THR A 130 -4.67 6.04 0.38
CA THR A 130 -5.19 5.32 -0.79
C THR A 130 -6.66 5.64 -1.02
N GLY A 131 -7.35 4.91 -1.90
CA GLY A 131 -8.79 5.09 -2.09
C GLY A 131 -9.64 4.60 -0.92
N GLN A 132 -9.14 3.70 -0.07
CA GLN A 132 -9.93 3.10 1.02
C GLN A 132 -9.20 2.97 2.35
N GLY A 133 -7.94 3.43 2.43
CA GLY A 133 -7.19 3.46 3.67
C GLY A 133 -5.80 4.05 3.53
N HIS A 134 -4.82 3.46 4.19
CA HIS A 134 -3.49 4.05 4.35
C HIS A 134 -2.38 3.03 4.17
N HIS A 135 -1.27 3.47 3.56
CA HIS A 135 -0.02 2.73 3.53
C HIS A 135 1.01 3.42 4.42
N PHE A 136 1.68 2.66 5.28
CA PHE A 136 2.89 3.09 5.98
C PHE A 136 4.07 2.31 5.41
N ILE A 137 5.05 3.02 4.86
CA ILE A 137 6.13 2.41 4.09
C ILE A 137 7.47 2.88 4.62
N TRP A 138 8.40 1.96 4.83
CA TRP A 138 9.78 2.28 5.11
C TRP A 138 10.70 1.30 4.40
N ARG A 139 12.01 1.52 4.51
CA ARG A 139 13.00 0.65 3.89
C ARG A 139 14.02 0.16 4.91
N ILE A 140 14.43 -1.09 4.75
CA ILE A 140 15.53 -1.70 5.50
C ILE A 140 16.67 -1.94 4.51
N GLY A 141 17.81 -1.28 4.71
CA GLY A 141 19.00 -1.54 3.89
C GLY A 141 19.51 -2.96 4.13
N LYS A 142 19.75 -3.74 3.07
CA LYS A 142 20.15 -5.16 3.16
C LYS A 142 21.49 -5.38 3.86
N ARG A 143 22.33 -4.33 3.94
CA ARG A 143 23.63 -4.34 4.62
C ARG A 143 23.61 -3.71 6.01
N MET A 144 22.44 -3.33 6.51
CA MET A 144 22.31 -2.70 7.83
C MET A 144 22.31 -3.78 8.93
N PRO A 145 22.84 -3.49 10.13
CA PRO A 145 22.82 -4.44 11.26
C PRO A 145 21.42 -4.95 11.62
N VAL A 146 20.39 -4.13 11.41
CA VAL A 146 18.99 -4.54 11.62
C VAL A 146 18.57 -5.64 10.64
N ALA A 147 19.01 -5.59 9.37
CA ALA A 147 18.69 -6.63 8.40
C ALA A 147 19.32 -7.97 8.78
N GLU A 148 20.58 -7.94 9.24
CA GLU A 148 21.27 -9.12 9.76
C GLU A 148 20.57 -9.67 11.01
N SER A 149 20.18 -8.79 11.93
CA SER A 149 19.44 -9.19 13.14
C SER A 149 18.13 -9.89 12.80
N ILE A 150 17.36 -9.35 11.86
CA ILE A 150 16.10 -9.95 11.39
C ILE A 150 16.36 -11.31 10.72
N ALA A 151 17.33 -11.38 9.81
CA ALA A 151 17.67 -12.62 9.11
C ALA A 151 18.17 -13.71 10.07
N SER A 152 18.78 -13.32 11.20
CA SER A 152 19.30 -14.23 12.22
C SER A 152 18.23 -14.82 13.16
N LEU A 153 16.98 -14.32 13.11
CA LEU A 153 15.91 -14.79 14.00
C LEU A 153 15.64 -16.30 13.84
N GLY A 154 15.93 -16.87 12.67
CA GLY A 154 15.89 -18.32 12.44
C GLY A 154 14.52 -18.97 12.61
N ILE A 155 13.45 -18.17 12.67
CA ILE A 155 12.09 -18.61 13.00
C ILE A 155 11.51 -19.52 11.90
N CYS A 156 11.97 -19.38 10.65
CA CYS A 156 11.54 -20.20 9.51
C CYS A 156 12.63 -21.13 8.95
N ASN A 157 13.75 -21.32 9.66
CA ASN A 157 14.84 -22.16 9.18
C ASN A 157 14.66 -23.60 9.69
N THR A 158 13.80 -24.41 9.05
CA THR A 158 13.93 -25.86 9.21
C THR A 158 15.13 -26.32 8.38
N ALA A 159 15.98 -27.18 8.96
CA ALA A 159 17.22 -27.65 8.31
C ALA A 159 16.99 -28.41 6.98
N GLU A 160 15.74 -28.77 6.70
CA GLU A 160 15.30 -29.56 5.54
C GLU A 160 14.74 -28.70 4.41
N LEU A 161 14.46 -27.41 4.65
CA LEU A 161 14.04 -26.49 3.59
C LEU A 161 15.28 -25.81 3.01
N GLU A 162 15.38 -25.76 1.68
CA GLU A 162 16.37 -24.93 1.01
C GLU A 162 16.29 -23.51 1.57
N HIS A 163 17.42 -22.96 2.02
CA HIS A 163 17.44 -21.59 2.53
C HIS A 163 16.85 -20.66 1.46
N PRO A 164 15.82 -19.86 1.80
CA PRO A 164 15.24 -18.95 0.83
C PRO A 164 16.35 -18.01 0.32
N PRO A 165 16.33 -17.63 -0.98
CA PRO A 165 17.34 -16.76 -1.57
C PRO A 165 17.52 -15.43 -0.81
N ASP A 166 16.46 -14.97 -0.14
CA ASP A 166 16.50 -13.82 0.77
C ASP A 166 15.80 -14.16 2.12
N PRO A 167 16.54 -14.59 3.16
CA PRO A 167 15.96 -14.93 4.45
C PRO A 167 15.38 -13.72 5.18
N LEU A 168 15.72 -12.48 4.77
CA LEU A 168 15.19 -11.27 5.40
C LEU A 168 13.67 -11.19 5.27
N PHE A 169 13.13 -11.48 4.08
CA PHE A 169 11.70 -11.27 3.81
C PHE A 169 10.79 -12.21 4.62
N ALA A 170 11.15 -13.49 4.72
CA ALA A 170 10.38 -14.46 5.49
C ALA A 170 10.33 -14.08 6.99
N HIS A 171 11.46 -13.69 7.57
CA HIS A 171 11.51 -13.25 8.96
C HIS A 171 10.85 -11.88 9.17
N LEU A 172 10.91 -10.99 8.17
CA LEU A 172 10.18 -9.74 8.17
C LEU A 172 8.67 -9.97 8.23
N GLY A 173 8.13 -10.95 7.49
CA GLY A 173 6.71 -11.31 7.55
C GLY A 173 6.23 -11.63 8.97
N LEU A 174 7.01 -12.42 9.72
CA LEU A 174 6.70 -12.74 11.12
C LEU A 174 6.81 -11.53 12.06
N LEU A 175 7.78 -10.66 11.82
CA LEU A 175 7.89 -9.40 12.57
C LEU A 175 6.71 -8.48 12.28
N MET A 176 6.25 -8.42 11.04
CA MET A 176 5.07 -7.66 10.64
C MET A 176 3.78 -8.25 11.22
N GLU A 177 3.68 -9.57 11.34
CA GLU A 177 2.61 -10.24 12.09
C GLU A 177 2.63 -9.84 13.57
N HIS A 178 3.78 -9.94 14.22
CA HIS A 178 3.94 -9.52 15.61
C HIS A 178 3.58 -8.04 15.82
N LEU A 179 4.10 -7.16 14.95
CA LEU A 179 3.81 -5.73 14.98
C LEU A 179 2.31 -5.47 14.79
N SER A 180 1.64 -6.18 13.89
CA SER A 180 0.20 -6.04 13.65
C SER A 180 -0.63 -6.44 14.87
N HIS A 181 -0.23 -7.49 15.58
CA HIS A 181 -0.87 -7.85 16.86
C HIS A 181 -0.70 -6.78 17.92
N LEU A 182 0.49 -6.18 18.03
CA LEU A 182 0.73 -5.08 18.93
C LEU A 182 -0.11 -3.85 18.56
N ILE A 183 -0.20 -3.50 17.28
CA ILE A 183 -1.03 -2.37 16.81
C ILE A 183 -2.51 -2.64 17.08
N LYS A 184 -3.01 -3.83 16.74
CA LYS A 184 -4.40 -4.23 17.02
C LYS A 184 -4.72 -4.11 18.51
N MET A 185 -3.82 -4.55 19.39
CA MET A 185 -4.02 -4.45 20.83
C MET A 185 -4.17 -3.00 21.32
N ASP A 186 -3.38 -2.07 20.77
CA ASP A 186 -3.47 -0.64 21.10
C ASP A 186 -4.72 0.03 20.52
N ALA A 187 -5.09 -0.33 19.28
CA ALA A 187 -6.17 0.33 18.55
C ALA A 187 -7.57 -0.21 18.87
N ALA A 188 -7.71 -1.51 19.18
CA ALA A 188 -9.01 -2.19 19.22
C ALA A 188 -10.01 -1.60 20.22
N ARG A 189 -9.52 -1.02 21.32
CA ARG A 189 -10.39 -0.36 22.33
C ARG A 189 -10.78 1.06 21.97
N LEU A 190 -10.07 1.66 21.02
CA LEU A 190 -10.26 3.05 20.59
C LEU A 190 -11.10 3.14 19.31
N CYS A 191 -11.11 2.07 18.51
CA CYS A 191 -11.89 2.01 17.28
C CYS A 191 -13.35 1.65 17.55
N SER A 192 -14.27 2.28 16.80
CA SER A 192 -15.71 1.99 16.89
C SER A 192 -16.15 0.79 16.05
N VAL A 193 -15.28 0.28 15.19
CA VAL A 193 -15.45 -0.98 14.45
C VAL A 193 -14.29 -1.92 14.78
N PRO A 194 -14.46 -3.25 14.65
CA PRO A 194 -13.40 -4.20 14.93
C PRO A 194 -12.13 -3.93 14.12
N VAL A 195 -10.97 -4.06 14.76
CA VAL A 195 -9.67 -4.07 14.07
C VAL A 195 -9.27 -5.52 13.90
N GLU A 196 -9.09 -5.96 12.66
CA GLU A 196 -8.77 -7.34 12.33
C GLU A 196 -7.48 -7.43 11.51
N ILE A 197 -6.78 -8.55 11.66
CA ILE A 197 -5.59 -8.85 10.86
C ILE A 197 -6.06 -9.65 9.66
N THR A 198 -5.96 -9.04 8.46
CA THR A 198 -6.53 -9.51 7.19
C THR A 198 -8.06 -9.51 7.15
N ALA A 199 -8.62 -9.01 6.04
CA ALA A 199 -10.05 -8.89 5.80
C ALA A 199 -10.75 -10.22 5.45
N ARG A 200 -10.69 -11.23 6.33
CA ARG A 200 -11.31 -12.54 6.10
C ARG A 200 -12.72 -12.66 6.66
N HIS A 201 -12.94 -12.20 7.89
CA HIS A 201 -14.20 -12.41 8.58
C HIS A 201 -14.40 -11.38 9.69
N VAL A 202 -15.62 -10.84 9.79
CA VAL A 202 -16.09 -10.08 10.94
C VAL A 202 -17.57 -10.37 11.16
N GLY A 203 -17.98 -10.40 12.42
CA GLY A 203 -19.40 -10.44 12.78
C GLY A 203 -20.10 -9.10 12.51
N PRO A 204 -21.43 -9.06 12.50
CA PRO A 204 -22.16 -7.79 12.40
C PRO A 204 -21.85 -6.92 13.62
N GLY A 205 -21.53 -5.64 13.37
CA GLY A 205 -21.28 -4.63 14.39
C GLY A 205 -22.56 -4.00 14.95
N GLY A 206 -22.42 -2.91 15.70
CA GLY A 206 -23.56 -2.19 16.29
C GLY A 206 -24.53 -1.58 15.26
N SER A 207 -24.06 -1.36 14.03
CA SER A 207 -24.85 -0.93 12.87
C SER A 207 -25.63 -2.07 12.19
N GLY A 208 -25.35 -3.32 12.55
CA GLY A 208 -25.81 -4.52 11.85
C GLY A 208 -24.97 -4.89 10.63
N ALA A 209 -24.08 -4.02 10.16
CA ALA A 209 -23.17 -4.29 9.05
C ALA A 209 -21.91 -5.06 9.51
N ARG A 210 -21.36 -5.88 8.61
CA ARG A 210 -20.08 -6.58 8.78
C ARG A 210 -18.94 -5.68 8.28
N GLU A 211 -18.60 -4.68 9.07
CA GLU A 211 -17.52 -3.74 8.81
C GLU A 211 -16.35 -3.91 9.78
N MET A 212 -15.13 -3.65 9.31
CA MET A 212 -13.89 -3.72 10.09
C MET A 212 -12.83 -2.75 9.56
N LEU A 213 -11.80 -2.50 10.37
CA LEU A 213 -10.51 -2.02 9.89
C LEU A 213 -9.58 -3.21 9.74
N SER A 214 -9.11 -3.47 8.53
CA SER A 214 -8.15 -4.53 8.27
C SER A 214 -6.73 -3.98 8.34
N ILE A 215 -5.86 -4.65 9.08
CA ILE A 215 -4.41 -4.57 8.91
C ILE A 215 -4.04 -5.70 7.95
N ASP A 216 -3.75 -5.38 6.69
CA ASP A 216 -3.49 -6.40 5.68
C ASP A 216 -2.07 -6.94 5.78
N LEU A 217 -1.97 -8.25 6.04
CA LEU A 217 -0.72 -9.01 6.06
C LEU A 217 -0.64 -10.03 4.94
N SER A 218 -1.64 -10.08 4.06
CA SER A 218 -1.68 -11.06 2.97
C SER A 218 -0.43 -10.99 2.09
N GLU A 219 0.12 -9.80 1.89
CA GLU A 219 1.37 -9.56 1.18
C GLU A 219 2.64 -10.17 1.83
N TYR A 220 2.57 -10.64 3.07
CA TYR A 220 3.68 -11.37 3.69
C TYR A 220 3.54 -12.89 3.58
N GLY A 221 2.44 -13.37 3.00
CA GLY A 221 2.15 -14.81 2.87
C GLY A 221 2.69 -15.53 1.62
N ASP A 222 3.04 -14.82 0.54
CA ASP A 222 3.62 -15.41 -0.68
C ASP A 222 5.08 -14.93 -0.88
N PRO A 223 5.88 -15.59 -1.76
CA PRO A 223 7.28 -15.26 -1.97
C PRO A 223 7.54 -13.81 -2.40
N LEU A 224 8.69 -13.27 -1.98
CA LEU A 224 9.12 -11.89 -2.23
C LEU A 224 8.99 -11.48 -3.70
N GLU A 225 9.38 -12.34 -4.65
CA GLU A 225 9.35 -12.06 -6.08
C GLU A 225 7.93 -11.85 -6.63
N SER A 226 6.90 -12.26 -5.89
CA SER A 226 5.49 -12.00 -6.21
C SER A 226 4.96 -10.70 -5.61
N ARG A 227 5.72 -10.06 -4.71
CA ARG A 227 5.25 -8.93 -3.92
C ARG A 227 5.53 -7.60 -4.56
N MET A 228 4.48 -6.78 -4.59
CA MET A 228 4.52 -5.46 -5.18
C MET A 228 3.58 -4.53 -4.43
N ILE A 229 3.93 -3.25 -4.46
CA ILE A 229 3.17 -2.16 -3.89
C ILE A 229 2.87 -1.14 -4.98
N ARG A 230 1.64 -0.61 -4.99
CA ARG A 230 1.22 0.41 -5.96
C ARG A 230 2.17 1.61 -5.91
N ILE A 231 2.51 2.13 -7.10
CA ILE A 231 3.34 3.33 -7.21
C ILE A 231 2.44 4.54 -6.98
N PRO A 232 2.73 5.39 -5.98
CA PRO A 232 1.98 6.60 -5.71
C PRO A 232 2.05 7.56 -6.89
N TYR A 233 1.08 8.45 -6.99
CA TYR A 233 0.96 9.42 -8.10
C TYR A 233 0.76 8.79 -9.49
N THR A 234 0.42 7.50 -9.55
CA THR A 234 -0.03 6.82 -10.77
C THR A 234 -1.54 6.60 -10.74
N ILE A 235 -2.10 6.07 -11.83
CA ILE A 235 -3.54 5.83 -11.97
C ILE A 235 -4.02 4.83 -10.92
N TYR A 236 -5.18 5.07 -10.33
CA TYR A 236 -5.83 4.17 -9.37
C TYR A 236 -7.19 3.71 -9.90
N ARG A 237 -7.36 2.42 -10.19
CA ARG A 237 -8.60 1.89 -10.84
C ARG A 237 -9.48 1.03 -9.95
N LYS A 238 -9.01 0.64 -8.76
CA LYS A 238 -9.74 -0.18 -7.78
C LYS A 238 -11.23 0.20 -7.58
N PRO A 239 -11.65 1.48 -7.53
CA PRO A 239 -13.06 1.83 -7.38
C PRO A 239 -13.92 1.35 -8.56
N TRP A 240 -13.39 1.41 -9.78
CA TRP A 240 -14.12 1.04 -11.00
C TRP A 240 -14.25 -0.47 -11.13
N ASP A 241 -13.23 -1.22 -10.67
CA ASP A 241 -13.29 -2.68 -10.62
C ASP A 241 -14.34 -3.18 -9.62
N LEU A 242 -14.63 -2.37 -8.60
CA LEU A 242 -15.69 -2.62 -7.61
C LEU A 242 -17.08 -2.13 -8.04
N GLY A 243 -17.22 -1.70 -9.30
CA GLY A 243 -18.51 -1.26 -9.84
C GLY A 243 -18.99 0.08 -9.30
N VAL A 244 -18.12 0.87 -8.66
CA VAL A 244 -18.44 2.25 -8.30
C VAL A 244 -18.52 3.06 -9.58
N ASP A 245 -19.69 3.63 -9.85
CA ASP A 245 -19.88 4.54 -10.98
C ASP A 245 -18.82 5.64 -10.94
N ARG A 246 -18.19 5.89 -12.10
CA ARG A 246 -17.18 6.94 -12.21
C ARG A 246 -17.84 8.26 -11.80
N PRO A 247 -17.37 8.95 -10.74
CA PRO A 247 -17.98 10.22 -10.37
C PRO A 247 -17.91 11.15 -11.58
N GLU A 248 -19.04 11.74 -11.94
CA GLU A 248 -19.04 12.92 -12.78
C GLU A 248 -18.24 13.98 -12.03
N VAL A 249 -17.01 14.24 -12.46
CA VAL A 249 -16.21 15.35 -11.94
C VAL A 249 -16.84 16.64 -12.48
N ALA A 250 -17.97 17.01 -11.89
CA ALA A 250 -18.53 18.34 -11.92
C ALA A 250 -18.33 18.90 -10.50
N GLY A 251 -17.20 19.56 -10.28
CA GLY A 251 -17.03 20.43 -9.11
C GLY A 251 -16.65 19.76 -7.78
N ILE A 252 -15.79 18.73 -7.78
CA ILE A 252 -15.13 18.33 -6.52
C ILE A 252 -14.11 19.43 -6.18
N ALA A 253 -14.50 20.37 -5.32
CA ALA A 253 -13.54 21.08 -4.49
C ALA A 253 -12.72 20.02 -3.75
N GLY A 254 -11.39 20.12 -3.82
CA GLY A 254 -10.50 19.14 -3.20
C GLY A 254 -10.84 18.89 -1.73
N PRO A 255 -10.46 17.73 -1.15
CA PRO A 255 -10.74 17.42 0.25
C PRO A 255 -10.31 18.57 1.15
N GLN A 256 -11.24 19.12 1.93
CA GLN A 256 -10.99 20.25 2.83
C GLN A 256 -9.91 19.97 3.89
N PHE A 257 -9.53 18.70 4.07
CA PHE A 257 -8.40 18.27 4.90
C PHE A 257 -7.07 18.96 4.54
N PHE A 258 -6.81 19.28 3.26
CA PHE A 258 -5.57 19.96 2.86
C PHE A 258 -5.57 21.48 3.09
N HIS A 259 -6.71 22.08 3.46
CA HIS A 259 -6.80 23.52 3.72
C HIS A 259 -6.49 23.93 5.16
N ALA A 260 -6.31 22.96 6.08
CA ALA A 260 -6.04 23.25 7.48
C ALA A 260 -4.56 23.48 7.83
N ALA A 261 -3.63 23.32 6.88
CA ALA A 261 -2.19 23.52 7.11
C ALA A 261 -1.64 24.89 6.65
N ALA A 262 -2.53 25.84 6.33
CA ALA A 262 -2.16 27.21 5.98
C ALA A 262 -2.97 28.22 6.82
N ALA A 263 -2.71 28.23 8.13
CA ALA A 263 -3.05 29.32 9.04
C ALA A 263 -1.94 29.47 10.08
#